data_AF-A0A2P8LK31-F1
#
_entry.id   AF-A0A2P8LK31-F1
#
_cell.length_a   1.000
_cell.length_b   1.000
_cell.length_c   1.000
_cell.angle_alpha   90.00
_cell.angle_beta   90.00
_cell.angle_gamma   90.00
#
_symmetry.space_group_name_H-M   'P 1'
#
loop_
_entity.id
_entity.type
_entity.pdbx_description
1 polymer ?
#
loop_
_entity_poly.entity_id
_entity_poly.type
_entity_poly.pdbx_seq_one_letter_code
_entity_poly.pdbx_strand_id
1 'polypeptide(L)'
;MHRFGQSPTDIYQHVTRLSGGYRVVMRDDFQLTLTDRELAEGARGAKFRGQDKGMLKDAQFLFAVSAKRAQMENNDYTAGRSYQAAIRSLNNGEDEHGPGEGFMRLGLRKHMKTVSVRELARGQLGMCNRTGHSVAVINGREELWGRRGATPARGQAIALF
;
A
#
# COMPACT_ATOMS: atom_id res chain seq x y z
N MET A 1 -17.09 5.53 9.74
CA MET A 1 -15.95 4.93 10.46
C MET A 1 -15.03 4.31 9.41
N HIS A 2 -13.85 4.89 9.17
CA HIS A 2 -12.85 4.28 8.30
C HIS A 2 -11.94 3.43 9.18
N ARG A 3 -11.96 2.10 9.02
CA ARG A 3 -11.14 1.14 9.81
C ARG A 3 -9.64 1.23 9.51
N PHE A 4 -9.27 2.02 8.52
CA PHE A 4 -7.90 2.20 8.03
C PHE A 4 -7.71 3.70 7.76
N GLY A 5 -6.80 4.35 8.50
CA GLY A 5 -6.32 5.69 8.18
C GLY A 5 -6.60 6.77 9.23
N GLN A 6 -5.55 7.06 10.01
CA GLN A 6 -4.93 8.34 10.37
C GLN A 6 -3.53 8.12 10.98
N SER A 7 -3.16 6.86 11.26
CA SER A 7 -1.84 6.42 11.71
C SER A 7 -1.43 5.11 11.03
N PRO A 8 -0.14 4.82 10.81
CA PRO A 8 0.33 3.51 10.37
C PRO A 8 -0.12 2.35 11.26
N THR A 9 -0.42 2.63 12.53
CA THR A 9 -0.98 1.66 13.49
C THR A 9 -2.41 1.24 13.17
N ASP A 10 -3.12 1.97 12.30
CA ASP A 10 -4.45 1.55 11.85
C ASP A 10 -4.33 0.44 10.81
N ILE A 11 -3.24 0.42 10.05
CA ILE A 11 -2.95 -0.60 9.03
C ILE A 11 -2.28 -1.81 9.65
N TYR A 12 -1.23 -1.61 10.44
CA TYR A 12 -0.45 -2.70 11.04
C TYR A 12 -1.00 -3.11 12.41
N GLN A 13 -0.76 -4.36 12.81
CA GLN A 13 -1.14 -4.85 14.14
C GLN A 13 -0.28 -4.18 15.22
N HIS A 14 1.05 -4.12 15.00
CA HIS A 14 1.98 -3.45 15.90
C HIS A 14 3.10 -2.74 15.13
N VAL A 15 3.49 -1.57 15.61
CA VAL A 15 4.69 -0.84 15.16
C VAL A 15 5.47 -0.41 16.40
N THR A 16 6.66 -0.98 16.58
CA THR A 16 7.50 -0.75 17.76
C THR A 16 8.80 -0.08 17.35
N ARG A 17 9.08 1.10 17.90
CA ARG A 17 10.36 1.79 17.69
C ARG A 17 11.49 0.98 18.34
N LEU A 18 12.59 0.83 17.61
CA LEU A 18 13.85 0.25 18.05
C LEU A 18 14.95 1.34 18.05
N SER A 19 16.13 1.02 18.58
CA SER A 19 17.27 1.96 18.57
C SER A 19 17.68 2.38 17.15
N GLY A 20 17.57 1.48 16.16
CA GLY A 20 17.97 1.73 14.77
C GLY A 20 16.87 1.54 13.72
N GLY A 21 15.59 1.66 14.11
CA GLY A 21 14.47 1.47 13.18
C GLY A 21 13.15 1.09 13.85
N TYR A 22 12.39 0.21 13.21
CA TYR A 22 11.07 -0.23 13.64
C TYR A 22 10.91 -1.74 13.46
N ARG A 23 10.26 -2.39 14.42
CA ARG A 23 9.66 -3.71 14.23
C ARG A 23 8.20 -3.51 13.85
N VAL A 24 7.75 -4.19 12.79
CA VAL A 24 6.37 -4.15 12.31
C VAL A 24 5.79 -5.55 12.32
N VAL A 25 4.62 -5.69 12.93
CA VAL A 25 3.77 -6.89 12.87
C VAL A 25 2.51 -6.51 12.09
N MET A 26 2.27 -7.21 10.99
CA MET A 26 1.16 -6.96 10.08
C MET A 26 -0.10 -7.72 10.50
N ARG A 27 -1.26 -7.37 9.93
CA ARG A 27 -2.55 -8.02 10.24
C ARG A 27 -2.70 -9.43 9.65
N ASP A 28 -1.81 -9.80 8.73
CA ASP A 28 -1.67 -11.17 8.23
C ASP A 28 -0.55 -11.95 8.94
N ASP A 29 -0.14 -11.49 10.12
CA ASP A 29 0.91 -12.06 10.98
C ASP A 29 2.34 -11.97 10.42
N PHE A 30 2.53 -11.36 9.25
CA PHE A 30 3.86 -11.12 8.70
C PHE A 30 4.64 -10.15 9.59
N GLN A 31 5.93 -10.43 9.80
CA GLN A 31 6.80 -9.61 10.64
C GLN A 31 8.03 -9.18 9.88
N LEU A 32 8.43 -7.92 10.07
CA LEU A 32 9.68 -7.40 9.55
C LEU A 32 10.32 -6.38 10.48
N THR A 33 11.61 -6.14 10.25
CA THR A 33 12.34 -5.01 10.84
C THR A 33 12.73 -4.08 9.70
N LEU A 34 12.40 -2.80 9.87
CA LEU A 34 12.75 -1.72 8.97
C LEU A 34 13.81 -0.86 9.66
N THR A 35 15.01 -0.76 9.08
CA THR A 35 16.06 0.11 9.61
C THR A 35 15.77 1.58 9.34
N ASP A 36 16.39 2.49 10.10
CA ASP A 36 16.29 3.94 9.83
C ASP A 36 16.81 4.31 8.43
N ARG A 37 17.82 3.58 7.94
CA ARG A 37 18.33 3.73 6.56
C ARG A 37 17.29 3.33 5.52
N GLU A 38 16.68 2.16 5.67
CA GLU A 38 15.63 1.69 4.77
C GLU A 38 14.41 2.61 4.82
N LEU A 39 14.02 3.10 5.99
CA LEU A 39 12.96 4.09 6.11
C LEU A 39 13.28 5.36 5.30
N ALA A 40 14.50 5.89 5.40
CA ALA A 40 14.91 7.08 4.66
C ALA A 40 14.97 6.82 3.14
N GLU A 41 15.44 5.64 2.72
CA GLU A 41 15.48 5.23 1.31
C GLU A 41 14.07 5.04 0.74
N GLY A 42 13.19 4.36 1.48
CA GLY A 42 11.79 4.13 1.12
C GLY A 42 11.01 5.43 1.03
N ALA A 43 11.18 6.35 1.98
CA ALA A 43 10.53 7.65 1.94
C ALA A 43 10.91 8.47 0.71
N ARG A 44 12.19 8.46 0.30
CA ARG A 44 12.64 9.09 -0.96
C ARG A 44 12.10 8.34 -2.19
N GLY A 45 12.06 7.02 -2.11
CA GLY A 45 11.59 6.13 -3.19
C GLY A 45 10.09 6.18 -3.45
N ALA A 46 9.29 6.60 -2.46
CA ALA A 46 7.83 6.64 -2.54
C ALA A 46 7.29 7.68 -3.54
N LYS A 47 8.05 8.75 -3.81
CA LYS A 47 7.71 9.83 -4.77
C LYS A 47 6.34 10.50 -4.57
N PHE A 48 5.67 10.28 -3.44
CA PHE A 48 4.38 10.91 -3.12
C PHE A 48 4.50 12.44 -3.03
N ARG A 49 3.45 13.13 -3.48
CA ARG A 49 3.32 14.60 -3.44
C ARG A 49 2.00 14.97 -2.79
N GLY A 50 2.03 15.94 -1.89
CA GLY A 50 0.87 16.37 -1.13
C GLY A 50 1.15 17.59 -0.26
N GLN A 51 0.09 18.28 0.15
CA GLN A 51 0.18 19.44 1.05
C GLN A 51 0.21 19.02 2.52
N ASP A 52 -0.52 17.95 2.87
CA ASP A 52 -0.54 17.38 4.22
C ASP A 52 0.77 16.62 4.51
N LYS A 53 1.63 17.21 5.33
CA LYS A 53 2.93 16.63 5.69
C LYS A 53 2.81 15.43 6.63
N GLY A 54 1.79 15.39 7.49
CA GLY A 54 1.53 14.26 8.38
C GLY A 54 1.16 13.03 7.57
N MET A 55 0.17 13.19 6.68
CA MET A 55 -0.26 12.13 5.77
C MET A 55 0.87 11.63 4.86
N LEU A 56 1.70 12.53 4.33
CA LEU A 56 2.86 12.14 3.52
C LEU A 56 3.85 11.29 4.31
N LYS A 57 4.11 11.63 5.57
CA LYS A 57 5.02 10.86 6.44
C LYS A 57 4.47 9.45 6.68
N ASP A 58 3.17 9.33 6.93
CA ASP A 58 2.52 8.05 7.15
C ASP A 58 2.54 7.19 5.88
N ALA A 59 2.19 7.77 4.73
CA ALA A 59 2.24 7.08 3.44
C ALA A 59 3.67 6.62 3.09
N GLN A 60 4.68 7.45 3.35
CA GLN A 60 6.09 7.09 3.15
C GLN A 60 6.52 5.94 4.04
N PHE A 61 6.06 5.91 5.30
CA PHE A 61 6.32 4.78 6.20
C PHE A 61 5.68 3.49 5.68
N LEU A 62 4.39 3.53 5.28
CA LEU A 62 3.70 2.38 4.70
C LEU A 62 4.41 1.87 3.43
N PHE A 63 4.86 2.78 2.56
CA PHE A 63 5.65 2.43 1.37
C PHE A 63 6.97 1.76 1.75
N ALA A 64 7.69 2.28 2.73
CA ALA A 64 8.98 1.73 3.16
C ALA A 64 8.82 0.29 3.72
N VAL A 65 7.76 0.05 4.50
CA VAL A 65 7.41 -1.28 5.01
C VAL A 65 7.01 -2.22 3.86
N SER A 66 6.19 -1.73 2.93
CA SER A 66 5.80 -2.48 1.72
C SER A 66 7.02 -2.91 0.90
N ALA A 67 7.98 -2.00 0.69
CA ALA A 67 9.24 -2.30 0.00
C ALA A 67 10.06 -3.34 0.76
N LYS A 68 10.05 -3.32 2.10
CA LYS A 68 10.79 -4.31 2.90
C LYS A 68 10.18 -5.70 2.75
N ARG A 69 8.85 -5.80 2.78
CA ARG A 69 8.15 -7.06 2.52
C ARG A 69 8.40 -7.55 1.09
N ALA A 70 8.30 -6.67 0.09
CA ALA A 70 8.59 -7.00 -1.30
C ALA A 70 10.03 -7.51 -1.50
N GLN A 71 11.01 -6.94 -0.78
CA GLN A 71 12.38 -7.48 -0.75
C GLN A 71 12.40 -8.91 -0.19
N MET A 72 11.77 -9.14 0.97
CA MET A 72 11.79 -10.44 1.65
C MET A 72 11.05 -11.53 0.87
N GLU A 73 9.97 -11.18 0.18
CA GLU A 73 9.16 -12.09 -0.65
C GLU A 73 9.67 -12.19 -2.10
N ASN A 74 10.73 -11.46 -2.45
CA ASN A 74 11.31 -11.40 -3.79
C ASN A 74 10.29 -11.04 -4.89
N ASN A 75 9.54 -9.95 -4.68
CA ASN A 75 8.62 -9.34 -5.65
C ASN A 75 9.25 -9.22 -7.05
N ASP A 76 8.47 -9.52 -8.10
CA ASP A 76 8.89 -9.55 -9.50
C ASP A 76 10.15 -10.40 -9.76
N TYR A 77 10.41 -11.39 -8.90
CA TYR A 77 11.62 -12.22 -8.89
C TYR A 77 12.96 -11.47 -8.82
N THR A 78 12.93 -10.15 -8.57
CA THR A 78 14.10 -9.27 -8.61
C THR A 78 14.29 -8.43 -7.35
N ALA A 79 13.22 -8.20 -6.57
CA ALA A 79 13.26 -7.35 -5.38
C ALA A 79 14.16 -7.90 -4.27
N GLY A 80 14.34 -9.22 -4.19
CA GLY A 80 15.21 -9.87 -3.19
C GLY A 80 16.68 -9.50 -3.30
N ARG A 81 17.11 -8.92 -4.43
CA ARG A 81 18.50 -8.49 -4.66
C ARG A 81 18.94 -7.38 -3.71
N SER A 82 18.06 -6.43 -3.38
CA SER A 82 18.34 -5.32 -2.47
C SER A 82 17.09 -4.52 -2.15
N TYR A 83 17.11 -3.74 -1.07
CA TYR A 83 16.01 -2.84 -0.73
C TYR A 83 15.71 -1.82 -1.84
N GLN A 84 16.74 -1.33 -2.53
CA GLN A 84 16.58 -0.47 -3.71
C GLN A 84 15.94 -1.22 -4.90
N ALA A 85 16.21 -2.51 -5.07
CA ALA A 85 15.52 -3.32 -6.08
C ALA A 85 14.03 -3.43 -5.75
N ALA A 86 13.68 -3.64 -4.49
CA ALA A 86 12.29 -3.63 -4.05
C ALA A 86 11.61 -2.27 -4.27
N ILE A 87 12.27 -1.14 -3.93
CA ILE A 87 11.70 0.20 -4.23
C ILE A 87 11.42 0.36 -5.73
N ARG A 88 12.30 -0.16 -6.60
CA ARG A 88 12.10 -0.10 -8.06
C ARG A 88 10.93 -0.98 -8.51
N SER A 89 10.81 -2.19 -7.96
CA SER A 89 9.70 -3.11 -8.24
C SER A 89 8.36 -2.59 -7.73
N LEU A 90 8.33 -1.61 -6.82
CA LEU A 90 7.07 -0.96 -6.41
C LEU A 90 6.69 0.24 -7.29
N ASN A 91 7.60 0.68 -8.17
CA ASN A 91 7.48 1.90 -8.96
C ASN A 91 7.46 1.62 -10.48
N ASN A 92 7.43 0.36 -10.91
CA ASN A 92 7.39 -0.07 -12.31
C ASN A 92 5.96 -0.33 -12.83
N GLY A 93 4.94 -0.24 -11.97
CA GLY A 93 3.53 -0.48 -12.28
C GLY A 93 2.95 -1.57 -11.39
N GLU A 94 1.63 -1.75 -11.41
CA GLU A 94 0.97 -2.97 -10.91
C GLU A 94 0.16 -3.51 -12.08
N ASP A 95 0.31 -4.80 -12.41
CA ASP A 95 -0.67 -5.60 -13.18
C ASP A 95 -0.18 -7.03 -13.53
N GLU A 96 0.97 -7.49 -13.04
CA GLU A 96 1.56 -8.75 -13.54
C GLU A 96 0.90 -10.02 -12.98
N HIS A 97 0.26 -9.97 -11.80
CA HIS A 97 -0.18 -11.18 -11.07
C HIS A 97 -1.61 -11.14 -10.48
N GLY A 98 -2.35 -10.03 -10.63
CA GLY A 98 -3.74 -9.88 -10.18
C GLY A 98 -3.98 -8.67 -9.25
N PRO A 99 -5.26 -8.35 -8.95
CA PRO A 99 -5.61 -7.15 -8.20
C PRO A 99 -5.33 -7.31 -6.70
N GLY A 100 -4.95 -6.20 -6.05
CA GLY A 100 -4.81 -6.16 -4.58
C GLY A 100 -3.41 -6.45 -4.05
N GLU A 101 -2.39 -6.54 -4.91
CA GLU A 101 -1.00 -6.77 -4.51
C GLU A 101 -0.50 -5.72 -3.50
N GLY A 102 -0.77 -4.44 -3.72
CA GLY A 102 -0.48 -3.39 -2.74
C GLY A 102 -1.08 -3.66 -1.36
N PHE A 103 -2.32 -4.15 -1.27
CA PHE A 103 -2.95 -4.51 0.01
C PHE A 103 -2.32 -5.74 0.65
N MET A 104 -1.92 -6.73 -0.15
CA MET A 104 -1.18 -7.90 0.34
C MET A 104 0.16 -7.47 0.93
N ARG A 105 0.90 -6.58 0.27
CA ARG A 105 2.17 -6.04 0.79
C ARG A 105 2.01 -5.19 2.06
N LEU A 106 0.83 -4.63 2.30
CA LEU A 106 0.47 -3.94 3.54
C LEU A 106 -0.03 -4.91 4.64
N GLY A 107 -0.09 -6.22 4.35
CA GLY A 107 -0.55 -7.24 5.27
C GLY A 107 -2.06 -7.26 5.50
N LEU A 108 -2.83 -6.80 4.52
CA LEU A 108 -4.29 -6.75 4.56
C LEU A 108 -4.94 -7.95 3.87
N ARG A 109 -4.20 -9.04 3.62
CA ARG A 109 -4.71 -10.23 2.91
C ARG A 109 -5.97 -10.82 3.55
N LYS A 110 -6.08 -10.77 4.88
CA LYS A 110 -7.24 -11.24 5.66
C LYS A 110 -8.40 -10.22 5.74
N HIS A 111 -8.17 -9.01 5.21
CA HIS A 111 -9.06 -7.85 5.29
C HIS A 111 -9.47 -7.32 3.91
N MET A 112 -9.25 -8.12 2.86
CA MET A 112 -9.56 -7.74 1.49
C MET A 112 -10.47 -8.78 0.84
N LYS A 113 -11.42 -8.32 0.04
CA LYS A 113 -12.32 -9.18 -0.74
C LYS A 113 -12.49 -8.65 -2.15
N THR A 114 -12.56 -9.56 -3.11
CA THR A 114 -13.00 -9.22 -4.46
C THR A 114 -14.48 -8.83 -4.42
N VAL A 115 -14.81 -7.69 -5.01
CA VAL A 115 -16.18 -7.16 -5.10
C VAL A 115 -16.52 -6.74 -6.52
N SER A 116 -17.80 -6.45 -6.77
CA SER A 116 -18.16 -5.69 -7.95
C SER A 116 -17.69 -4.25 -7.82
N VAL A 117 -17.33 -3.61 -8.93
CA VAL A 117 -16.99 -2.18 -8.96
C VAL A 117 -18.12 -1.29 -8.40
N ARG A 118 -19.38 -1.75 -8.49
CA ARG A 118 -20.55 -1.04 -7.93
C ARG A 118 -20.50 -0.89 -6.42
N GLU A 119 -19.90 -1.84 -5.70
CA GLU A 119 -19.71 -1.74 -4.25
C GLU A 119 -18.76 -0.59 -3.90
N LEU A 120 -17.66 -0.47 -4.63
CA LEU A 120 -16.74 0.65 -4.48
C LEU A 120 -17.42 1.97 -4.85
N ALA A 121 -18.19 2.00 -5.95
CA ALA A 121 -18.96 3.17 -6.37
C ALA A 121 -19.98 3.66 -5.32
N ARG A 122 -20.52 2.74 -4.50
CA ARG A 122 -21.44 3.05 -3.39
C ARG A 122 -20.74 3.56 -2.12
N GLY A 123 -19.41 3.63 -2.12
CA GLY A 123 -18.64 4.19 -1.00
C GLY A 123 -17.79 3.18 -0.24
N GLN A 124 -17.81 1.89 -0.61
CA GLN A 124 -16.91 0.93 0.00
C GLN A 124 -15.45 1.32 -0.27
N LEU A 125 -14.62 1.36 0.79
CA LEU A 125 -13.19 1.63 0.67
C LEU A 125 -12.50 0.45 -0.01
N GLY A 126 -11.61 0.74 -0.95
CA GLY A 126 -10.88 -0.29 -1.66
C GLY A 126 -9.96 0.24 -2.73
N MET A 127 -9.63 -0.62 -3.69
CA MET A 127 -8.90 -0.26 -4.90
C MET A 127 -9.54 -0.91 -6.12
N CYS A 128 -9.25 -0.34 -7.29
CA CYS A 128 -9.69 -0.87 -8.55
C CYS A 128 -8.54 -0.90 -9.56
N ASN A 129 -8.28 -2.06 -10.18
CA ASN A 129 -7.35 -2.16 -11.30
C ASN A 129 -8.06 -1.73 -12.58
N ARG A 130 -7.36 -0.93 -13.36
CA ARG A 130 -7.64 -0.55 -14.74
C ARG A 130 -6.49 -1.08 -15.59
N THR A 131 -6.67 -1.10 -16.91
CA THR A 131 -5.62 -1.49 -17.87
C THR A 131 -4.33 -0.68 -17.64
N GLY A 132 -3.37 -1.24 -16.90
CA GLY A 132 -2.07 -0.66 -16.57
C GLY A 132 -2.02 0.21 -15.30
N HIS A 133 -3.06 0.24 -14.46
CA HIS A 133 -3.07 1.14 -13.30
C HIS A 133 -4.02 0.69 -12.18
N SER A 134 -3.51 0.58 -10.94
CA SER A 134 -4.29 0.43 -9.71
C SER A 134 -4.66 1.80 -9.13
N VAL A 135 -5.94 2.06 -8.86
CA VAL A 135 -6.40 3.29 -8.20
C VAL A 135 -7.04 2.99 -6.85
N ALA A 136 -6.77 3.82 -5.83
CA ALA A 136 -7.56 3.77 -4.61
C ALA A 136 -8.99 4.27 -4.89
N VAL A 137 -9.98 3.72 -4.21
CA VAL A 137 -11.36 4.21 -4.25
C VAL A 137 -11.81 4.57 -2.86
N ILE A 138 -12.13 5.86 -2.66
CA ILE A 138 -12.49 6.45 -1.39
C ILE A 138 -13.81 7.19 -1.58
N ASN A 139 -14.82 6.86 -0.76
CA ASN A 139 -16.15 7.49 -0.82
C ASN A 139 -16.76 7.51 -2.24
N GLY A 140 -16.62 6.39 -2.97
CA GLY A 140 -17.20 6.22 -4.30
C GLY A 140 -16.44 6.93 -5.42
N ARG A 141 -15.20 7.37 -5.16
CA ARG A 141 -14.40 8.15 -6.11
C ARG A 141 -12.99 7.57 -6.21
N GLU A 142 -12.54 7.39 -7.43
CA GLU A 142 -11.16 7.01 -7.72
C GLU A 142 -10.21 8.13 -7.27
N GLU A 143 -9.04 7.75 -6.77
CA GLU A 143 -7.91 8.62 -6.55
C GLU A 143 -7.01 8.54 -7.80
N LEU A 144 -6.79 9.68 -8.46
CA LEU A 144 -6.01 9.79 -9.68
C LEU A 144 -4.90 10.85 -9.50
N TRP A 145 -3.68 10.38 -9.26
CA TRP A 145 -2.46 11.21 -9.21
C TRP A 145 -2.53 12.36 -8.19
N GLY A 146 -3.07 12.09 -7.00
CA GLY A 146 -3.29 13.04 -5.92
C GLY A 146 -4.57 13.87 -6.07
N ARG A 147 -5.51 13.47 -6.94
CA ARG A 147 -6.75 14.22 -7.22
C ARG A 147 -7.96 13.33 -7.14
N ARG A 148 -9.10 13.94 -6.77
CA ARG A 148 -10.40 13.28 -6.79
C ARG A 148 -10.82 13.02 -8.22
N GLY A 149 -10.96 11.75 -8.57
CA GLY A 149 -11.39 11.25 -9.87
C GLY A 149 -12.90 10.99 -9.97
N ALA A 150 -13.26 10.24 -11.01
CA ALA A 150 -14.63 9.83 -11.28
C ALA A 150 -15.08 8.67 -10.38
N THR A 151 -16.37 8.35 -10.44
CA THR A 151 -16.90 7.12 -9.83
C THR A 151 -16.41 5.92 -10.65
N PRO A 152 -15.90 4.85 -10.00
CA PRO A 152 -15.38 3.71 -10.73
C PRO A 152 -16.51 2.97 -11.45
N ALA A 153 -16.33 2.75 -12.75
CA ALA A 153 -17.37 2.16 -13.62
C ALA A 153 -17.04 0.75 -14.13
N ARG A 154 -15.76 0.34 -14.12
CA ARG A 154 -15.30 -0.95 -14.68
C ARG A 154 -14.16 -1.58 -13.87
N GLY A 155 -13.50 -2.60 -14.40
CA GLY A 155 -12.26 -3.22 -13.88
C GLY A 155 -12.40 -4.07 -12.62
N GLN A 156 -11.26 -4.59 -12.16
CA GLN A 156 -11.20 -5.55 -11.06
C GLN A 156 -11.18 -4.79 -9.74
N ALA A 157 -12.10 -5.10 -8.83
CA ALA A 157 -12.30 -4.32 -7.61
C ALA A 157 -12.02 -5.17 -6.37
N ILE A 158 -11.21 -4.62 -5.47
CA ILE A 158 -10.93 -5.17 -4.16
C ILE A 158 -11.43 -4.18 -3.11
N ALA A 159 -12.28 -4.64 -2.19
CA ALA A 159 -12.74 -3.87 -1.05
C ALA A 159 -12.02 -4.30 0.23
N LEU A 160 -11.81 -3.33 1.13
CA LEU A 160 -11.31 -3.56 2.49
C LEU A 160 -12.47 -3.74 3.49
N PHE A 161 -12.29 -4.55 4.55
CA PHE A 161 -13.29 -4.77 5.63
C PHE A 161 -12.70 -4.97 7.03
#